data_AF-A0A7C6B394-F1
#
_entry.id   AF-A0A7C6B394-F1
#
_cell.length_a   1.000
_cell.length_b   1.000
_cell.length_c   1.000
_cell.angle_alpha   90.00
_cell.angle_beta   90.00
_cell.angle_gamma   90.00
#
_symmetry.space_group_name_H-M   'P 1'
#
loop_
_entity.id
_entity.type
_entity.pdbx_description
1 polymer ?
#
loop_
_entity_poly.entity_id
_entity_poly.type
_entity_poly.pdbx_seq_one_letter_code
_entity_poly.pdbx_strand_id
1 'polypeptide(L)'
;MHPEQRRAIYVTRKVREAAGYVELGLFEQALECLDIQDLGPWEGPVSMFKGQILAAQGRFRDAAVAFERAAQLFPPPHDRLAWLTLSHCLRQAGDTTRAIQMLGRARGAFPRQLFLPDSGTSSG
;
A
#
# COMPACT_ATOMS: atom_id res chain seq x y z
N MET A 1 29.49 2.66 -9.74
CA MET A 1 28.31 2.10 -9.03
C MET A 1 27.08 2.89 -9.46
N HIS A 2 26.06 2.23 -10.03
CA HIS A 2 24.87 2.93 -10.57
C HIS A 2 24.06 3.60 -9.43
N PRO A 3 23.47 4.80 -9.63
CA PRO A 3 22.67 5.49 -8.61
C PRO A 3 21.51 4.63 -8.07
N GLU A 4 20.84 3.87 -8.93
CA GLU A 4 19.77 2.94 -8.54
C GLU A 4 20.24 1.81 -7.63
N GLN A 5 21.47 1.33 -7.85
CA GLN A 5 22.05 0.26 -7.06
C GLN A 5 22.38 0.73 -5.64
N ARG A 6 22.83 1.99 -5.50
CA ARG A 6 23.00 2.63 -4.20
C ARG A 6 21.66 2.82 -3.47
N ARG A 7 20.62 3.25 -4.19
CA ARG A 7 19.25 3.37 -3.65
C ARG A 7 18.74 2.03 -3.14
N ALA A 8 18.87 0.96 -3.94
CA ALA A 8 18.41 -0.37 -3.55
C ALA A 8 19.07 -0.85 -2.27
N ILE A 9 20.41 -0.74 -2.16
CA ILE A 9 21.15 -1.14 -0.95
C ILE A 9 20.67 -0.33 0.27
N TYR A 10 20.48 0.99 0.11
CA TYR A 10 20.00 1.86 1.18
C TYR A 10 18.60 1.47 1.65
N VAL A 11 17.65 1.32 0.72
CA VAL A 11 16.26 0.93 1.03
C VAL A 11 16.21 -0.44 1.67
N THR A 12 16.92 -1.44 1.14
CA THR A 12 16.97 -2.78 1.72
C THR A 12 17.52 -2.75 3.15
N ARG A 13 18.58 -1.99 3.42
CA ARG A 13 19.11 -1.84 4.78
C ARG A 13 18.06 -1.25 5.73
N LYS A 14 17.37 -0.19 5.30
CA LYS A 14 16.35 0.48 6.12
C LYS A 14 15.12 -0.38 6.37
N VAL A 15 14.68 -1.15 5.38
CA VAL A 15 13.59 -2.12 5.55
C VAL A 15 13.97 -3.21 6.55
N ARG A 16 15.20 -3.72 6.50
CA ARG A 16 15.69 -4.72 7.48
C ARG A 16 15.76 -4.15 8.89
N GLU A 17 16.22 -2.91 9.02
CA GLU A 17 16.25 -2.19 10.31
C GLU A 17 14.83 -2.02 10.86
N ALA A 18 13.88 -1.58 10.03
CA ALA A 18 12.48 -1.47 10.39
C ALA A 18 11.88 -2.80 10.84
N ALA A 19 12.19 -3.91 10.14
CA ALA A 19 11.72 -5.24 10.53
C ALA A 19 12.22 -5.66 11.92
N GLY A 20 13.47 -5.36 12.26
CA GLY A 20 13.99 -5.60 13.61
C GLY A 20 13.23 -4.80 14.67
N TYR A 21 12.89 -3.54 14.40
CA TYR A 21 12.05 -2.75 15.32
C TYR A 21 10.64 -3.31 15.47
N VAL A 22 10.04 -3.84 14.40
CA VAL A 22 8.73 -4.51 14.45
C VAL A 22 8.76 -5.74 15.35
N GLU A 23 9.80 -6.57 15.26
CA GLU A 23 9.97 -7.75 16.12
C GLU A 23 10.06 -7.38 17.61
N LEU A 24 10.60 -6.19 17.91
CA LEU A 24 10.69 -5.64 19.26
C LEU A 24 9.42 -4.88 19.70
N GLY A 25 8.40 -4.78 18.85
CA GLY A 25 7.19 -3.99 19.10
C GLY A 25 7.40 -2.46 19.05
N LEU A 26 8.55 -2.01 18.56
CA LEU A 26 8.96 -0.61 18.45
C LEU A 26 8.48 -0.01 17.13
N PHE A 27 7.16 0.07 16.97
CA PHE A 27 6.53 0.37 15.69
C PHE A 27 6.80 1.79 15.16
N GLU A 28 6.91 2.81 16.02
CA GLU A 28 7.21 4.17 15.57
C GLU A 28 8.64 4.27 15.01
N GLN A 29 9.63 3.67 15.68
CA GLN A 29 11.00 3.60 15.15
C GLN A 29 11.07 2.82 13.84
N ALA A 30 10.23 1.79 13.67
CA ALA A 30 10.11 1.08 12.41
C ALA A 30 9.58 2.00 11.29
N LEU A 31 8.57 2.83 11.58
CA LEU A 31 8.01 3.78 10.61
C LEU A 31 9.01 4.88 10.25
N GLU A 32 9.77 5.40 11.22
CA GLU A 32 10.85 6.37 11.00
C GLU A 32 11.93 5.81 10.05
N CYS A 33 12.30 4.53 10.22
CA CYS A 33 13.25 3.88 9.31
C CYS A 33 12.75 3.83 7.86
N LEU A 34 11.43 3.80 7.66
CA LEU A 34 10.80 3.73 6.35
C LEU A 34 10.46 5.12 5.78
N ASP A 35 10.78 6.21 6.47
CA ASP A 35 10.59 7.57 5.96
C ASP A 35 11.71 7.98 5.00
N ILE A 36 11.68 7.39 3.80
CA ILE A 36 12.70 7.56 2.77
C ILE A 36 12.14 8.44 1.65
N GLN A 37 12.82 9.56 1.37
CA GLN A 37 12.37 10.57 0.40
C GLN A 37 12.29 10.07 -1.05
N ASP A 38 13.11 9.10 -1.44
CA ASP A 38 13.19 8.59 -2.81
C ASP A 38 13.27 7.06 -2.83
N LEU A 39 12.09 6.44 -2.90
CA LEU A 39 11.93 5.00 -2.93
C LEU A 39 12.00 4.41 -4.34
N GLY A 40 11.67 5.20 -5.36
CA GLY A 40 11.56 4.73 -6.74
C GLY A 40 10.73 3.44 -6.85
N PRO A 41 11.26 2.36 -7.46
CA PRO A 41 10.52 1.09 -7.60
C PRO A 41 10.13 0.42 -6.27
N TRP A 42 10.74 0.80 -5.15
CA TRP A 42 10.47 0.23 -3.83
C TRP A 42 9.31 0.88 -3.09
N GLU A 43 8.69 1.92 -3.67
CA GLU A 43 7.59 2.63 -3.02
C GLU A 43 6.42 1.70 -2.72
N GLY A 44 6.01 0.85 -3.67
CA GLY A 44 4.94 -0.13 -3.45
C GLY A 44 5.24 -1.10 -2.29
N PRO A 45 6.37 -1.84 -2.31
CA PRO A 45 6.78 -2.71 -1.21
C PRO A 45 6.90 -1.99 0.14
N VAL A 46 7.46 -0.78 0.18
CA VAL A 46 7.61 -0.02 1.43
C VAL A 46 6.26 0.47 1.96
N SER A 47 5.36 0.95 1.09
CA SER A 47 3.99 1.29 1.48
C SER A 47 3.24 0.07 2.02
N MET A 48 3.42 -1.10 1.40
CA MET A 48 2.84 -2.35 1.89
C MET A 48 3.33 -2.67 3.30
N PHE A 49 4.63 -2.49 3.56
CA PHE A 49 5.21 -2.78 4.87
C PHE A 49 4.78 -1.74 5.93
N LYS A 50 4.76 -0.44 5.60
CA LYS A 50 4.17 0.61 6.46
C LYS A 50 2.74 0.28 6.86
N GLY A 51 1.91 -0.18 5.91
CA GLY A 51 0.54 -0.58 6.18
C GLY A 51 0.45 -1.72 7.20
N GLN A 52 1.34 -2.72 7.13
CA GLN A 52 1.37 -3.83 8.09
C GLN A 52 1.72 -3.34 9.50
N ILE A 53 2.71 -2.46 9.61
CA ILE A 53 3.14 -1.87 10.90
C ILE A 53 1.98 -1.08 11.53
N LEU A 54 1.34 -0.21 10.75
CA LEU A 54 0.20 0.59 11.22
C LEU A 54 -0.99 -0.28 11.62
N ALA A 55 -1.28 -1.34 10.86
CA ALA A 55 -2.35 -2.27 11.18
C ALA A 55 -2.05 -3.04 12.48
N ALA A 56 -0.80 -3.41 12.73
CA ALA A 56 -0.38 -4.05 13.98
C ALA A 56 -0.56 -3.13 15.21
N GLN A 57 -0.45 -1.81 15.02
CA GLN A 57 -0.77 -0.79 16.03
C GLN A 57 -2.27 -0.50 16.18
N GLY A 58 -3.15 -1.16 15.41
CA GLY A 58 -4.58 -0.84 15.38
C GLY A 58 -4.93 0.48 14.67
N ARG A 59 -3.97 1.12 14.02
CA ARG A 59 -4.15 2.37 13.26
C ARG A 59 -4.71 2.06 11.87
N PHE A 60 -5.92 1.49 11.83
CA PHE A 60 -6.48 0.93 10.60
C PHE A 60 -6.75 1.94 9.49
N ARG A 61 -7.05 3.20 9.83
CA ARG A 61 -7.23 4.27 8.82
C ARG A 61 -5.93 4.63 8.13
N ASP A 62 -4.85 4.80 8.88
CA ASP A 62 -3.52 5.09 8.34
C ASP A 62 -2.98 3.90 7.54
N ALA A 63 -3.20 2.69 8.07
CA ALA A 63 -2.87 1.45 7.37
C ALA A 63 -3.57 1.34 6.01
N ALA A 64 -4.85 1.72 5.96
CA ALA A 64 -5.62 1.73 4.72
C ALA A 64 -5.00 2.67 3.67
N VAL A 65 -4.57 3.87 4.05
CA VAL A 65 -3.88 4.79 3.12
C VAL A 65 -2.61 4.15 2.56
N ALA A 66 -1.80 3.53 3.42
CA ALA A 66 -0.57 2.87 2.99
C ALA A 66 -0.83 1.66 2.06
N PHE A 67 -1.83 0.83 2.36
CA PHE A 67 -2.21 -0.30 1.50
C PHE A 67 -2.82 0.15 0.18
N GLU A 68 -3.61 1.21 0.15
CA GLU A 68 -4.14 1.79 -1.09
C GLU A 68 -3.00 2.26 -2.00
N ARG A 69 -2.00 2.95 -1.43
CA ARG A 69 -0.80 3.34 -2.19
C ARG A 69 -0.04 2.14 -2.74
N ALA A 70 0.17 1.11 -1.93
CA ALA A 70 0.83 -0.12 -2.36
C ALA A 70 0.07 -0.80 -3.51
N ALA A 71 -1.25 -0.92 -3.39
CA ALA A 71 -2.10 -1.56 -4.40
C ALA A 71 -2.10 -0.81 -5.75
N GLN A 72 -2.01 0.52 -5.72
CA GLN A 72 -1.87 1.33 -6.94
C GLN A 72 -0.50 1.14 -7.61
N LEU A 73 0.55 0.80 -6.86
CA LEU A 73 1.90 0.67 -7.40
C LEU A 73 2.22 -0.76 -7.87
N PHE A 74 1.54 -1.77 -7.31
CA PHE A 74 1.73 -3.14 -7.76
C PHE A 74 1.06 -3.41 -9.12
N PRO A 75 1.74 -4.15 -10.02
CA PRO A 75 1.11 -4.65 -11.22
C PRO A 75 0.20 -5.85 -10.90
N PRO A 76 -0.95 -6.01 -11.56
CA PRO A 76 -1.74 -7.23 -11.47
C PRO A 76 -0.90 -8.46 -11.85
N PRO A 77 -1.06 -9.61 -11.16
CA PRO A 77 -2.00 -9.89 -10.07
C PRO A 77 -1.47 -9.59 -8.66
N HIS A 78 -0.30 -8.96 -8.52
CA HIS A 78 0.35 -8.74 -7.22
C HIS A 78 -0.37 -7.69 -6.35
N ASP A 79 -1.17 -6.82 -6.97
CA ASP A 79 -1.99 -5.81 -6.30
C ASP A 79 -3.15 -6.40 -5.49
N ARG A 80 -3.61 -7.63 -5.83
CA ARG A 80 -4.75 -8.28 -5.17
C ARG A 80 -4.57 -8.42 -3.67
N LEU A 81 -3.36 -8.78 -3.21
CA LEU A 81 -3.07 -8.91 -1.79
C LEU A 81 -3.21 -7.56 -1.09
N ALA A 82 -2.69 -6.48 -1.69
CA ALA A 82 -2.80 -5.14 -1.12
C ALA A 82 -4.27 -4.66 -1.09
N TRP A 83 -5.07 -4.94 -2.12
CA TRP A 83 -6.51 -4.66 -2.12
C TRP A 83 -7.28 -5.44 -1.05
N LEU A 84 -6.92 -6.72 -0.85
CA LEU A 84 -7.51 -7.55 0.18
C LEU A 84 -7.21 -6.99 1.58
N THR A 85 -5.94 -6.69 1.85
CA THR A 85 -5.53 -6.15 3.16
C THR A 85 -6.11 -4.76 3.40
N LEU A 86 -6.22 -3.92 2.36
CA LEU A 86 -6.96 -2.65 2.41
C LEU A 86 -8.41 -2.87 2.82
N SER A 87 -9.10 -3.82 2.19
CA SER A 87 -10.50 -4.13 2.53
C SER A 87 -10.67 -4.51 4.00
N HIS A 88 -9.71 -5.26 4.55
CA HIS A 88 -9.70 -5.65 5.95
C HIS A 88 -9.54 -4.43 6.87
N CYS A 89 -8.60 -3.54 6.56
CA CYS A 89 -8.36 -2.33 7.34
C CYS A 89 -9.55 -1.37 7.29
N LEU A 90 -10.17 -1.17 6.12
CA LEU A 90 -11.36 -0.35 5.98
C LEU A 90 -12.53 -0.87 6.81
N ARG A 91 -12.72 -2.20 6.83
CA ARG A 91 -13.75 -2.83 7.68
C ARG A 91 -13.48 -2.58 9.17
N GLN A 92 -12.23 -2.76 9.62
CA GLN A 92 -11.83 -2.47 11.00
C GLN A 92 -11.99 -0.98 11.36
N ALA A 93 -11.81 -0.09 10.38
CA ALA A 93 -12.01 1.35 10.53
C ALA A 93 -13.50 1.80 10.46
N GLY A 94 -14.43 0.88 10.22
CA GLY A 94 -15.87 1.13 10.12
C GLY A 94 -16.40 1.49 8.73
N ASP A 95 -15.53 1.57 7.72
CA ASP A 95 -15.92 1.85 6.32
C ASP A 95 -16.21 0.56 5.56
N THR A 96 -17.33 -0.07 5.92
CA THR A 96 -17.78 -1.34 5.34
C THR A 96 -18.06 -1.22 3.85
N THR A 97 -18.56 -0.06 3.39
CA THR A 97 -18.89 0.16 1.98
C THR A 97 -17.64 0.12 1.11
N ARG A 98 -16.59 0.89 1.45
CA ARG A 98 -15.33 0.82 0.68
C ARG A 98 -14.64 -0.53 0.87
N ALA A 99 -14.76 -1.17 2.03
CA ALA A 99 -14.22 -2.52 2.24
C ALA A 99 -14.77 -3.53 1.22
N ILE A 100 -16.09 -3.56 0.99
CA ILE A 100 -16.72 -4.45 0.00
C ILE A 100 -16.20 -4.17 -1.41
N GLN A 101 -16.07 -2.89 -1.78
CA GLN A 101 -15.55 -2.49 -3.09
C GLN A 101 -14.10 -2.99 -3.31
N MET A 102 -13.24 -2.79 -2.31
CA MET A 102 -11.83 -3.21 -2.39
C MET A 102 -11.69 -4.74 -2.39
N LEU A 103 -12.54 -5.45 -1.66
CA LEU A 103 -12.61 -6.91 -1.73
C LEU A 103 -13.01 -7.40 -3.13
N GLY A 104 -13.96 -6.72 -3.78
CA GLY A 104 -14.29 -6.97 -5.18
C GLY A 104 -13.09 -6.78 -6.11
N ARG A 105 -12.31 -5.71 -5.93
CA ARG A 105 -11.06 -5.48 -6.69
C ARG A 105 -10.06 -6.60 -6.49
N ALA A 106 -9.83 -7.01 -5.24
CA ALA A 106 -8.91 -8.10 -4.90
C ALA A 106 -9.28 -9.43 -5.59
N ARG A 107 -10.58 -9.67 -5.82
CA ARG A 107 -11.10 -10.86 -6.51
C ARG A 107 -11.13 -10.73 -8.04
N GLY A 108 -10.68 -9.61 -8.59
CA GLY A 108 -10.70 -9.33 -10.02
C GLY A 108 -12.08 -8.95 -10.56
N ALA A 109 -13.04 -8.60 -9.70
CA ALA A 109 -14.39 -8.17 -10.11
C ALA A 109 -14.40 -6.80 -10.81
N PHE A 110 -13.33 -6.02 -10.63
CA PHE A 110 -13.15 -4.73 -11.32
C PHE A 110 -11.79 -4.73 -12.04
N PRO A 111 -11.75 -4.81 -13.37
CA PRO A 111 -10.52 -4.53 -14.10
C PRO A 111 -10.10 -3.08 -13.85
N ARG A 112 -8.79 -2.83 -13.83
CA ARG A 112 -8.20 -1.51 -13.53
C ARG A 112 -8.62 -0.41 -14.52
N GLN A 113 -9.26 -0.77 -15.63
CA GLN A 113 -9.88 0.12 -16.60
C GLN A 113 -11.35 -0.27 -16.86
N LEU A 114 -12.26 0.51 -16.28
CA LEU A 114 -13.34 1.11 -17.06
C LEU A 114 -13.74 2.45 -16.42
N PHE A 115 -12.76 3.34 -16.29
CA PHE A 115 -13.08 4.77 -16.25
C PHE A 115 -13.08 5.23 -17.71
N LEU A 116 -14.19 4.97 -18.40
CA LEU A 116 -14.55 5.79 -19.55
C LEU A 116 -15.12 7.08 -18.93
N PRO A 117 -14.48 8.25 -19.10
CA PRO A 117 -15.20 9.49 -18.85
C PRO A 117 -16.43 9.45 -19.76
N ASP A 118 -17.61 9.78 -19.22
CA ASP A 118 -18.81 9.98 -20.04
C ASP A 118 -18.39 10.84 -21.23
N SER A 119 -18.38 10.23 -22.43
CA SER A 119 -18.29 10.97 -23.66
C SER A 119 -19.51 11.85 -23.66
N GLY A 120 -19.29 13.11 -23.28
CA GLY A 120 -20.32 14.11 -23.12
C GLY A 120 -21.32 13.96 -24.25
N THR A 121 -22.58 13.85 -23.87
CA THR A 121 -23.72 14.07 -24.74
C THR A 121 -23.48 15.37 -25.51
N SER A 122 -22.95 15.22 -26.73
CA SER A 122 -23.02 16.23 -27.75
C SER A 122 -24.45 16.20 -28.23
N SER A 123 -25.25 17.10 -27.66
CA SER A 123 -26.48 17.59 -28.26
C SER A 123 -26.27 17.86 -29.74
N GLY A 124 -27.14 17.29 -30.58
CA GLY A 124 -27.25 17.52 -32.02
C GLY A 124 -28.60 17.04 -32.47
#